data_AF-A0A930DWD8-F1
#
_entry.id   AF-A0A930DWD8-F1
#
_cell.length_a   1.000
_cell.length_b   1.000
_cell.length_c   1.000
_cell.angle_alpha   90.00
_cell.angle_beta   90.00
_cell.angle_gamma   90.00
#
_symmetry.space_group_name_H-M   'P 1'
#
loop_
_entity.id
_entity.type
_entity.pdbx_description
1 polymer ?
#
loop_
_entity_poly.entity_id
_entity_poly.type
_entity_poly.pdbx_seq_one_letter_code
_entity_poly.pdbx_strand_id
1 'polypeptide(L)'
;MEAFVEKGNLFLLYSGLLKEKQRQIYEYHILEDMSFTEIGLEMGITRQAAQAVFRKADEKLKFIEENLHLAEKWLSIRRCAEEIQSKARDAEIKALAGEIIHGI
;
A
#
# COMPACT_ATOMS: atom_id res chain seq x y z
N MET A 1 12.91 -5.51 -1.40
CA MET A 1 12.50 -4.09 -1.34
C MET A 1 11.20 -3.91 -2.13
N GLU A 2 11.13 -4.35 -3.40
CA GLU A 2 9.90 -4.27 -4.24
C GLU A 2 8.66 -4.89 -3.60
N ALA A 3 8.74 -6.12 -3.07
CA ALA A 3 7.58 -6.79 -2.44
C ALA A 3 7.07 -6.09 -1.15
N PHE A 4 7.90 -5.29 -0.48
CA PHE A 4 7.47 -4.53 0.70
C PHE A 4 6.78 -3.23 0.28
N VAL A 5 7.31 -2.57 -0.74
CA VAL A 5 6.69 -1.39 -1.36
C VAL A 5 5.33 -1.74 -1.95
N GLU A 6 5.21 -2.88 -2.64
CA GLU A 6 3.94 -3.37 -3.17
C GLU A 6 2.90 -3.55 -2.06
N LYS A 7 3.27 -4.18 -0.94
CA LYS A 7 2.40 -4.36 0.22
C LYS A 7 1.99 -3.03 0.85
N GLY A 8 2.91 -2.08 0.95
CA GLY A 8 2.62 -0.71 1.40
C GLY A 8 1.58 -0.04 0.51
N ASN A 9 1.73 -0.11 -0.82
CA ASN A 9 0.78 0.45 -1.77
C ASN A 9 -0.60 -0.21 -1.65
N LEU A 10 -0.65 -1.55 -1.57
CA LEU A 10 -1.91 -2.27 -1.35
C LEU A 10 -2.57 -1.87 -0.03
N PHE A 11 -1.78 -1.66 1.02
CA PHE A 11 -2.30 -1.20 2.30
C PHE A 11 -2.87 0.21 2.22
N LEU A 12 -2.20 1.15 1.56
CA LEU A 12 -2.73 2.51 1.37
C LEU A 12 -4.06 2.50 0.60
N LEU A 13 -4.18 1.65 -0.42
CA LEU A 13 -5.40 1.54 -1.23
C LEU A 13 -6.57 0.85 -0.51
N TYR A 14 -6.28 -0.16 0.33
CA TYR A 14 -7.29 -1.11 0.80
C TYR A 14 -7.36 -1.30 2.32
N SER A 15 -6.57 -0.57 3.11
CA SER A 15 -6.56 -0.67 4.58
C SER A 15 -7.95 -0.51 5.21
N GLY A 16 -8.81 0.32 4.63
CA GLY A 16 -10.20 0.51 5.07
C GLY A 16 -11.09 -0.74 4.96
N LEU A 17 -10.69 -1.74 4.18
CA LEU A 17 -11.39 -3.02 4.02
C LEU A 17 -10.93 -4.07 5.03
N LEU A 18 -9.84 -3.82 5.77
CA LEU A 18 -9.36 -4.71 6.81
C LEU A 18 -10.13 -4.51 8.11
N LYS A 19 -10.21 -5.56 8.94
CA LYS A 19 -10.70 -5.40 10.33
C LYS A 19 -9.67 -4.64 11.15
N GLU A 20 -10.09 -3.97 12.22
CA GLU A 20 -9.23 -3.16 13.10
C GLU A 20 -7.91 -3.86 13.46
N LYS A 21 -7.98 -5.08 14.03
CA LYS A 21 -6.80 -5.86 14.42
C LYS A 21 -5.89 -6.24 13.24
N GLN A 22 -6.47 -6.46 12.06
CA GLN A 22 -5.69 -6.75 10.86
C GLN A 22 -4.95 -5.50 10.39
N ARG A 23 -5.64 -4.36 10.39
CA ARG A 23 -5.07 -3.07 10.00
C ARG A 23 -3.91 -2.68 10.92
N GLN A 24 -4.11 -2.72 12.23
CA GLN A 24 -3.06 -2.40 13.22
C GLN A 24 -1.81 -3.28 13.06
N ILE A 25 -1.98 -4.60 12.93
CA ILE A 25 -0.82 -5.51 12.74
C ILE A 25 -0.09 -5.21 11.42
N TYR A 26 -0.84 -4.90 10.37
CA TYR A 26 -0.26 -4.59 9.07
C TYR A 26 0.48 -3.25 9.10
N GLU A 27 -0.08 -2.24 9.76
CA GLU A 27 0.52 -0.91 9.99
C GLU A 27 1.81 -1.03 10.79
N TYR A 28 1.79 -1.70 11.94
CA TYR A 28 2.99 -1.93 12.75
C TYR A 28 4.10 -2.64 11.97
N HIS A 29 3.75 -3.64 11.17
CA HIS A 29 4.75 -4.40 10.43
C HIS A 29 5.28 -3.68 9.18
N ILE A 30 4.41 -3.01 8.43
CA ILE A 30 4.74 -2.43 7.12
C ILE A 30 5.13 -0.96 7.20
N LEU A 31 4.52 -0.18 8.09
CA LEU A 31 4.79 1.25 8.21
C LEU A 31 5.78 1.56 9.32
N GLU A 32 5.72 0.82 10.44
CA GLU A 32 6.58 1.06 11.61
C GLU A 32 7.77 0.09 11.72
N ASP A 33 7.93 -0.82 10.76
CA ASP A 33 9.02 -1.82 10.69
C ASP A 33 9.15 -2.69 11.96
N MET A 34 8.05 -2.87 12.70
CA MET A 34 8.03 -3.71 13.89
C MET A 34 8.12 -5.19 13.52
N SER A 35 8.89 -5.95 14.29
CA SER A 35 8.91 -7.41 14.20
C SER A 35 7.63 -8.03 14.77
N PHE A 36 7.26 -9.23 14.32
CA PHE A 36 6.11 -9.95 14.87
C PHE A 36 6.23 -10.28 16.37
N THR A 37 7.44 -10.27 16.92
CA THR A 37 7.66 -10.42 18.35
C THR A 37 7.24 -9.15 19.08
N GLU A 38 7.69 -7.98 18.62
CA GLU A 38 7.31 -6.68 19.18
C GLU A 38 5.81 -6.43 19.05
N ILE A 39 5.23 -6.73 17.88
CA ILE A 39 3.77 -6.65 17.65
C ILE A 39 3.01 -7.55 18.63
N GLY A 40 3.52 -8.77 18.87
CA GLY A 40 2.90 -9.69 19.83
C GLY A 40 2.89 -9.11 21.25
N LEU A 41 4.01 -8.52 21.67
CA LEU A 41 4.13 -7.87 22.98
C LEU A 41 3.19 -6.66 23.09
N GLU A 42 3.17 -5.78 22.10
CA GLU A 42 2.33 -4.57 22.06
C GLU A 42 0.83 -4.92 22.11
N MET A 43 0.41 -5.94 21.38
CA MET A 43 -0.99 -6.32 21.28
C MET A 43 -1.44 -7.38 22.29
N GLY A 44 -0.54 -7.84 23.16
CA GLY A 44 -0.84 -8.89 24.15
C GLY A 44 -1.19 -10.25 23.52
N ILE A 45 -0.58 -10.59 22.38
CA ILE A 45 -0.79 -11.86 21.67
C ILE A 45 0.54 -12.59 21.42
N THR A 46 0.48 -13.86 21.04
CA THR A 46 1.70 -14.60 20.67
C THR A 46 2.24 -14.11 19.32
N ARG A 47 3.56 -14.24 19.12
CA ARG A 47 4.21 -13.98 17.83
C ARG A 47 3.54 -14.75 16.68
N GLN A 48 3.13 -15.98 16.93
CA GLN A 48 2.45 -16.84 15.94
C GLN A 48 1.05 -16.30 15.61
N ALA A 49 0.31 -15.80 16.60
CA ALA A 49 -0.97 -15.16 16.38
C ALA A 49 -0.82 -13.87 15.54
N ALA A 50 0.18 -13.04 15.86
CA ALA A 50 0.50 -11.83 15.07
C ALA A 50 0.80 -12.18 13.59
N GLN A 51 1.67 -13.17 13.36
CA GLN A 51 1.98 -13.67 12.02
C GLN A 51 0.74 -14.20 11.28
N ALA A 52 -0.13 -14.95 11.96
CA ALA A 52 -1.32 -15.51 11.34
C ALA A 52 -2.32 -14.42 10.94
N VAL A 53 -2.52 -13.41 11.78
CA VAL A 53 -3.39 -12.28 11.45
C VAL A 53 -2.82 -11.46 10.30
N PHE A 54 -1.51 -11.20 10.31
CA PHE A 54 -0.82 -10.52 9.21
C PHE A 54 -1.00 -11.26 7.88
N ARG A 55 -0.77 -12.58 7.83
CA ARG A 55 -0.95 -13.37 6.60
C ARG A 55 -2.38 -13.30 6.07
N LYS A 56 -3.38 -13.42 6.94
CA LYS A 56 -4.80 -13.30 6.55
C LYS A 56 -5.13 -11.91 5.99
N ALA A 57 -4.50 -10.86 6.53
CA ALA A 57 -4.64 -9.51 5.99
C ALA A 57 -3.97 -9.41 4.62
N ASP A 58 -2.73 -9.89 4.48
CA ASP A 58 -1.96 -9.90 3.23
C ASP A 58 -2.69 -10.63 2.09
N GLU A 59 -3.22 -11.82 2.38
CA GLU A 59 -4.03 -12.61 1.44
C GLU A 59 -5.30 -11.86 1.02
N LYS A 60 -5.96 -11.19 1.97
CA LYS A 60 -7.17 -10.40 1.66
C LYS A 60 -6.85 -9.21 0.76
N LEU A 61 -5.77 -8.48 1.04
CA LEU A 61 -5.35 -7.34 0.22
C LEU A 61 -5.03 -7.78 -1.21
N LYS A 62 -4.28 -8.88 -1.37
CA LYS A 62 -3.96 -9.46 -2.68
C LYS A 62 -5.22 -9.89 -3.43
N PHE A 63 -6.12 -10.59 -2.76
CA PHE A 63 -7.39 -11.01 -3.36
C PHE A 63 -8.21 -9.81 -3.84
N ILE A 64 -8.23 -8.70 -3.09
CA ILE A 64 -8.93 -7.48 -3.52
C ILE A 64 -8.27 -6.90 -4.78
N GLU A 65 -6.93 -6.82 -4.81
CA GLU A 65 -6.22 -6.34 -6.00
C GLU A 65 -6.45 -7.23 -7.23
N GLU A 66 -6.44 -8.54 -7.07
CA GLU A 66 -6.74 -9.50 -8.14
C GLU A 66 -8.13 -9.31 -8.75
N ASN A 67 -9.08 -8.70 -8.02
CA ASN A 67 -10.43 -8.43 -8.51
C ASN A 67 -10.60 -7.00 -9.04
N LEU A 68 -9.92 -6.00 -8.45
CA LEU A 68 -10.15 -4.59 -8.77
C LEU A 68 -9.09 -3.97 -9.68
N HIS A 69 -7.86 -4.49 -9.62
CA HIS A 69 -6.68 -4.01 -10.34
C HIS A 69 -6.44 -2.51 -10.16
N LEU A 70 -6.67 -1.96 -8.96
CA LEU A 70 -6.53 -0.51 -8.75
C LEU A 70 -5.07 -0.08 -8.72
N ALA A 71 -4.18 -0.88 -8.14
CA ALA A 71 -2.75 -0.56 -8.14
C ALA A 71 -2.21 -0.53 -9.58
N GLU A 72 -2.60 -1.49 -10.40
CA GLU A 72 -2.24 -1.53 -11.83
C GLU A 72 -2.80 -0.31 -12.60
N LYS A 73 -4.08 0.02 -12.41
CA LYS A 73 -4.71 1.20 -13.02
C LYS A 73 -4.02 2.49 -12.59
N TRP A 74 -3.67 2.62 -11.31
CA TRP A 74 -2.99 3.79 -10.80
C TRP A 74 -1.58 3.94 -11.40
N LEU A 75 -0.81 2.85 -11.48
CA LEU A 75 0.48 2.85 -12.16
C LEU A 75 0.36 3.24 -13.63
N SER A 76 -0.71 2.82 -14.31
CA SER A 76 -0.98 3.22 -15.70
C SER A 76 -1.26 4.72 -15.83
N ILE A 77 -2.10 5.27 -14.94
CA ILE A 77 -2.40 6.72 -14.90
C ILE A 77 -1.13 7.52 -14.61
N ARG A 78 -0.32 7.08 -13.65
CA ARG A 78 0.95 7.71 -13.32
C ARG A 78 1.91 7.72 -14.50
N ARG A 79 2.09 6.59 -15.20
CA ARG A 79 2.91 6.54 -16.42
C ARG A 79 2.42 7.51 -17.48
N CYS A 80 1.10 7.61 -17.66
CA CYS A 80 0.51 8.57 -18.59
C CYS A 80 0.83 10.02 -18.18
N ALA A 81 0.75 10.34 -16.89
CA ALA A 81 1.12 11.66 -16.37
C ALA A 81 2.61 11.96 -16.54
N GLU A 82 3.50 10.98 -16.30
CA GLU A 82 4.95 11.11 -16.56
C GLU A 82 5.24 11.37 -18.04
N GLU A 83 4.54 10.67 -18.94
CA GLU A 83 4.61 10.94 -20.38
C GLU A 83 4.14 12.35 -20.73
N ILE A 84 3.01 12.81 -20.18
CA ILE A 84 2.50 14.16 -20.38
C ILE A 84 3.54 15.19 -19.90
N GLN A 85 4.10 15.00 -18.70
CA GLN A 85 5.08 15.91 -18.13
C GLN A 85 6.35 16.01 -18.99
N SER A 86 6.81 14.89 -19.55
CA SER A 86 7.99 14.85 -20.42
C SER A 86 7.76 15.52 -21.78
N LYS A 87 6.56 15.39 -22.36
CA LYS A 87 6.21 15.89 -23.70
C LYS A 87 5.67 17.33 -23.68
N ALA A 88 5.11 17.76 -22.55
CA ALA A 88 4.56 19.10 -22.41
C ALA A 88 5.65 20.17 -22.48
N ARG A 89 5.34 21.30 -23.11
CA ARG A 89 6.19 22.51 -23.10
C ARG A 89 5.67 23.57 -22.14
N ASP A 90 4.37 23.55 -21.90
CA ASP A 90 3.67 24.42 -20.97
C ASP A 90 4.01 24.07 -19.51
N ALA A 91 4.33 25.07 -18.70
CA ALA A 91 4.69 24.89 -17.30
C ALA A 91 3.49 24.49 -16.43
N GLU A 92 2.29 24.97 -16.76
CA GLU A 92 1.05 24.67 -16.04
C GLU A 92 0.64 23.21 -16.26
N ILE A 93 0.75 22.71 -17.49
CA ILE A 93 0.48 21.29 -17.81
C ILE A 93 1.48 20.38 -17.08
N LYS A 94 2.76 20.78 -16.97
CA LYS A 94 3.76 20.02 -16.20
C LYS A 94 3.46 19.98 -14.72
N ALA A 95 2.94 21.07 -14.15
CA ALA A 95 2.56 21.15 -12.76
C ALA A 95 1.36 20.22 -12.47
N LEU A 96 0.31 20.28 -13.29
CA LEU A 96 -0.86 19.39 -13.18
C LEU A 96 -0.50 17.90 -13.31
N ALA A 97 0.39 17.57 -14.26
CA ALA A 97 0.90 16.20 -14.36
C ALA A 97 1.71 15.80 -13.12
N GLY A 98 2.48 16.74 -12.54
CA GLY A 98 3.20 16.54 -11.28
C GLY A 98 2.28 16.22 -10.11
N GLU A 99 1.13 16.90 -10.00
CA GLU A 99 0.13 16.61 -8.96
C GLU A 99 -0.38 15.17 -9.03
N ILE A 100 -0.57 14.63 -10.24
CA ILE A 100 -1.00 13.23 -10.43
C ILE A 100 0.10 12.25 -10.03
N ILE A 101 1.36 12.55 -10.34
CA ILE A 101 2.51 11.68 -10.04
C ILE A 101 2.77 11.60 -8.53
N HIS A 102 2.57 12.71 -7.81
CA HIS A 102 2.85 12.84 -6.39
C HIS A 102 1.60 12.71 -5.49
N GLY A 103 0.41 12.54 -6.07
CA GLY A 103 -0.89 12.56 -5.37
C GLY A 103 -1.26 11.30 -4.60
N ILE A 104 -0.30 10.50 -4.12
CA ILE A 104 -0.51 9.44 -3.11
C ILE A 104 0.40 9.70 -1.93
#